data_AF-A0A0B0DB30-F1
#
_entry.id   AF-A0A0B0DB30-F1
#
_cell.length_a   1.000
_cell.length_b   1.000
_cell.length_c   1.000
_cell.angle_alpha   90.00
_cell.angle_beta   90.00
_cell.angle_gamma   90.00
#
_symmetry.space_group_name_H-M   'P 1'
#
loop_
_entity.id
_entity.type
_entity.pdbx_description
1 polymer ?
#
loop_
_entity_poly.entity_id
_entity_poly.type
_entity_poly.pdbx_seq_one_letter_code
_entity_poly.pdbx_strand_id
1 'polypeptide(L)'
;MSVKARLNTLRNMNDKMYPKLSSDERFKMVIETFVNNDEVQREKLVKSCPQFMYLESDHSYTERIEASRDIVTIFIIQLLEYDKTLSIIKILNGFNKDRKLNIEKRFINEVQSFLFAFEIFCREHVGVESQDMIQAWYGYDDRYIRKIEKIKQSIDFYQLDHDSELMANWLKRVFIPEWQRRMS
;
A
#
# COMPACT_ATOMS: atom_id res chain seq x y z
N MET A 1 19.43 10.27 2.34
CA MET A 1 20.04 10.18 0.99
C MET A 1 19.11 10.88 -0.01
N SER A 2 19.65 11.65 -0.95
CA SER A 2 18.86 12.35 -1.98
C SER A 2 18.22 11.37 -2.96
N VAL A 3 16.95 11.60 -3.34
CA VAL A 3 16.21 10.83 -4.35
C VAL A 3 17.01 10.73 -5.67
N LYS A 4 17.75 11.80 -6.04
CA LYS A 4 18.66 11.82 -7.20
C LYS A 4 19.85 10.84 -7.09
N ALA A 5 20.35 10.59 -5.88
CA ALA A 5 21.46 9.67 -5.67
C ALA A 5 21.01 8.20 -5.83
N ARG A 6 19.78 7.87 -5.41
CA ARG A 6 19.15 6.55 -5.63
C ARG A 6 18.80 6.32 -7.10
N LEU A 7 18.30 7.35 -7.79
CA LEU A 7 17.99 7.32 -9.23
C LEU A 7 19.22 7.00 -10.11
N ASN A 8 20.40 7.57 -9.81
CA ASN A 8 21.62 7.28 -10.56
C ASN A 8 22.19 5.87 -10.33
N THR A 9 21.89 5.26 -9.19
CA THR A 9 22.29 3.86 -8.92
C THR A 9 21.39 2.89 -9.68
N LEU A 10 20.08 3.17 -9.73
CA LEU A 10 19.08 2.38 -10.47
C LEU A 10 19.26 2.48 -12.00
N ARG A 11 19.52 3.68 -12.54
CA ARG A 11 19.73 3.92 -13.98
C ARG A 11 20.97 3.19 -14.55
N ASN A 12 21.93 2.84 -13.68
CA ASN A 12 23.18 2.18 -14.02
C ASN A 12 23.19 0.67 -13.72
N MET A 13 22.06 0.07 -13.35
CA MET A 13 21.98 -1.39 -13.20
C MET A 13 22.09 -2.07 -14.57
N ASN A 14 23.20 -2.75 -14.79
CA ASN A 14 23.53 -3.48 -16.01
C ASN A 14 22.81 -4.85 -16.02
N ASP A 15 22.55 -5.43 -17.19
CA ASP A 15 21.85 -6.73 -17.39
C ASP A 15 22.46 -7.90 -16.59
N LYS A 16 23.68 -7.72 -16.07
CA LYS A 16 24.41 -8.68 -15.22
C LYS A 16 24.03 -8.66 -13.74
N MET A 17 23.39 -7.59 -13.24
CA MET A 17 22.99 -7.47 -11.82
C MET A 17 21.61 -8.06 -11.55
N TYR A 18 20.67 -7.90 -12.49
CA TYR A 18 19.30 -8.37 -12.31
C TYR A 18 19.17 -9.87 -11.98
N PRO A 19 19.94 -10.79 -12.61
CA PRO A 19 19.91 -12.22 -12.26
C PRO A 19 20.44 -12.53 -10.85
N LYS A 20 21.12 -11.58 -10.20
CA LYS A 20 21.71 -11.74 -8.87
C LYS A 20 20.82 -11.24 -7.73
N LEU A 21 19.69 -10.61 -8.07
CA LEU A 21 18.75 -10.08 -7.08
C LEU A 21 17.83 -11.18 -6.58
N SER A 22 17.60 -11.19 -5.26
CA SER A 22 16.54 -11.99 -4.64
C SER A 22 15.16 -11.58 -5.16
N SER A 23 14.16 -12.46 -4.97
CA SER A 23 12.77 -12.16 -5.31
C SER A 23 12.23 -10.92 -4.59
N ASP A 24 12.67 -10.70 -3.35
CA ASP A 24 12.31 -9.52 -2.54
C ASP A 24 12.91 -8.22 -3.10
N GLU A 25 14.19 -8.25 -3.47
CA GLU A 25 14.87 -7.10 -4.08
C GLU A 25 14.28 -6.75 -5.46
N ARG A 26 13.96 -7.78 -6.28
CA ARG A 26 13.29 -7.58 -7.57
C ARG A 26 11.91 -6.98 -7.40
N PHE A 27 11.14 -7.48 -6.44
CA PHE A 27 9.83 -6.93 -6.10
C PHE A 27 9.91 -5.45 -5.72
N LYS A 28 10.78 -5.08 -4.77
CA LYS A 28 10.94 -3.68 -4.32
C LYS A 28 11.32 -2.75 -5.48
N MET A 29 12.27 -3.18 -6.30
CA MET A 29 12.72 -2.40 -7.45
C MET A 29 11.62 -2.21 -8.51
N VAL A 30 10.77 -3.22 -8.71
CA VAL A 30 9.62 -3.12 -9.60
C VAL A 30 8.62 -2.09 -9.07
N ILE A 31 8.30 -2.11 -7.78
CA ILE A 31 7.43 -1.09 -7.16
C ILE A 31 8.02 0.32 -7.34
N GLU A 32 9.32 0.51 -7.05
CA GLU A 32 10.00 1.79 -7.27
C GLU A 32 9.94 2.26 -8.73
N THR A 33 10.03 1.33 -9.69
CA THR A 33 9.97 1.67 -11.12
C THR A 33 8.55 2.04 -11.55
N PHE A 34 7.53 1.38 -11.03
CA PHE A 34 6.13 1.76 -11.25
C PHE A 34 5.86 3.17 -10.72
N VAL A 35 6.35 3.48 -9.52
CA VAL A 35 6.20 4.79 -8.87
C VAL A 35 6.93 5.91 -9.61
N ASN A 36 7.96 5.65 -10.41
CA ASN A 36 8.72 6.72 -11.11
C ASN A 36 8.31 6.92 -12.58
N ASN A 37 7.32 6.17 -13.09
CA ASN A 37 6.92 6.15 -14.51
C ASN A 37 8.10 6.01 -15.48
N ASP A 38 9.16 5.31 -15.06
CA ASP A 38 10.32 5.05 -15.93
C ASP A 38 9.98 3.85 -16.82
N GLU A 39 9.22 4.12 -17.88
CA GLU A 39 8.83 3.12 -18.89
C GLU A 39 10.07 2.45 -19.51
N VAL A 40 11.16 3.18 -19.67
CA VAL A 40 12.43 2.67 -20.21
C VAL A 40 13.05 1.68 -19.22
N GLN A 41 13.04 1.98 -17.93
CA GLN A 41 13.49 1.05 -16.90
C GLN A 41 12.55 -0.14 -16.77
N ARG A 42 11.23 0.06 -16.84
CA ARG A 42 10.25 -1.05 -16.83
C ARG A 42 10.52 -2.01 -17.99
N GLU A 43 10.73 -1.49 -19.19
CA GLU A 43 11.05 -2.28 -20.36
C GLU A 43 12.41 -2.97 -20.22
N LYS A 44 13.41 -2.31 -19.62
CA LYS A 44 14.69 -2.93 -19.28
C LYS A 44 14.56 -4.04 -18.24
N LEU A 45 13.77 -3.86 -17.18
CA LEU A 45 13.53 -4.88 -16.16
C LEU A 45 12.85 -6.12 -16.75
N VAL A 46 11.86 -5.91 -17.61
CA VAL A 46 11.19 -6.98 -18.35
C VAL A 46 12.18 -7.69 -19.30
N LYS A 47 13.08 -6.96 -19.97
CA LYS A 47 14.10 -7.52 -20.87
C LYS A 47 15.29 -8.16 -20.15
N SER A 48 15.63 -7.68 -18.96
CA SER A 48 16.75 -8.15 -18.13
C SER A 48 16.35 -9.28 -17.20
N CYS A 49 15.04 -9.54 -17.05
CA CYS A 49 14.56 -10.84 -16.59
C CYS A 49 15.29 -11.91 -17.42
N PRO A 50 16.05 -12.81 -16.78
CA PRO A 50 16.80 -13.81 -17.50
C PRO A 50 15.87 -14.51 -18.51
N GLN A 51 16.19 -14.48 -19.80
CA GLN A 51 15.55 -15.36 -20.77
C GLN A 51 16.20 -16.73 -20.66
N PHE A 52 16.11 -17.36 -19.48
CA PHE A 52 16.21 -18.81 -19.49
C PHE A 52 15.02 -19.32 -20.31
N MET A 53 15.17 -20.44 -21.02
CA MET A 53 14.03 -21.34 -21.18
C MET A 53 13.66 -21.82 -19.78
N TYR A 54 13.02 -20.93 -19.04
CA TYR A 54 12.29 -21.25 -17.84
C TYR A 54 11.20 -22.17 -18.33
N LEU A 55 11.27 -23.42 -17.91
CA LEU A 55 10.09 -24.27 -17.95
C LEU A 55 8.98 -23.65 -17.06
N GLU A 56 9.34 -22.78 -16.10
CA GLU A 56 8.42 -22.13 -15.14
C GLU A 56 8.90 -20.72 -14.70
N SER A 57 7.98 -19.76 -14.56
CA SER A 57 8.24 -18.41 -14.03
C SER A 57 8.83 -18.42 -12.61
N ASP A 58 9.57 -17.39 -12.19
CA ASP A 58 9.99 -17.21 -10.78
C ASP A 58 8.76 -17.04 -9.88
N HIS A 59 8.31 -18.17 -9.36
CA HIS A 59 7.08 -18.29 -8.60
C HIS A 59 7.09 -17.38 -7.36
N SER A 60 8.22 -17.32 -6.64
CA SER A 60 8.34 -16.49 -5.44
C SER A 60 8.26 -14.99 -5.74
N TYR A 61 8.75 -14.54 -6.90
CA TYR A 61 8.55 -13.15 -7.33
C TYR A 61 7.11 -12.89 -7.79
N THR A 62 6.54 -13.79 -8.59
CA THR A 62 5.17 -13.65 -9.11
C THR A 62 4.14 -13.61 -7.97
N GLU A 63 4.25 -14.50 -6.98
CA GLU A 63 3.36 -14.51 -5.82
C GLU A 63 3.44 -13.19 -5.02
N ARG A 64 4.63 -12.60 -4.85
CA ARG A 64 4.78 -11.29 -4.19
C ARG A 64 4.06 -10.17 -4.95
N ILE A 65 4.18 -10.18 -6.27
CA ILE A 65 3.50 -9.22 -7.14
C ILE A 65 1.98 -9.37 -7.00
N GLU A 66 1.46 -10.59 -7.11
CA GLU A 66 0.02 -10.84 -6.99
C GLU A 66 -0.51 -10.52 -5.59
N ALA A 67 0.18 -10.97 -4.54
CA ALA A 67 -0.18 -10.69 -3.15
C ALA A 67 -0.23 -9.19 -2.86
N SER A 68 0.75 -8.43 -3.34
CA SER A 68 0.79 -6.99 -3.12
C SER A 68 -0.38 -6.27 -3.81
N ARG A 69 -0.72 -6.68 -5.05
CA ARG A 69 -1.87 -6.14 -5.77
C ARG A 69 -3.18 -6.45 -5.06
N ASP A 70 -3.35 -7.68 -4.58
CA ASP A 70 -4.57 -8.12 -3.90
C ASP A 70 -4.76 -7.37 -2.58
N ILE A 71 -3.70 -7.24 -1.77
CA ILE A 71 -3.76 -6.50 -0.50
C ILE A 71 -4.10 -5.04 -0.74
N VAL A 72 -3.49 -4.40 -1.73
CA VAL A 72 -3.79 -2.99 -2.06
C VAL A 72 -5.22 -2.87 -2.57
N THR A 73 -5.71 -3.85 -3.33
CA THR A 73 -7.11 -3.88 -3.79
C THR A 73 -8.08 -3.94 -2.62
N ILE A 74 -7.85 -4.86 -1.67
CA ILE A 74 -8.65 -4.99 -0.45
C ILE A 74 -8.61 -3.67 0.34
N PHE A 75 -7.43 -3.08 0.49
CA PHE A 75 -7.24 -1.81 1.18
C PHE A 75 -8.07 -0.69 0.53
N ILE A 76 -8.00 -0.54 -0.79
CA ILE A 76 -8.72 0.50 -1.53
C ILE A 76 -10.23 0.30 -1.45
N ILE A 77 -10.73 -0.94 -1.54
CA ILE A 77 -12.18 -1.22 -1.40
C ILE A 77 -12.67 -0.76 -0.02
N GLN A 78 -11.97 -1.16 1.06
CA GLN A 78 -12.33 -0.79 2.42
C GLN A 78 -12.22 0.73 2.65
N LEU A 79 -11.17 1.36 2.09
CA LEU A 79 -11.00 2.82 2.12
C LEU A 79 -12.19 3.55 1.51
N LEU A 80 -12.71 3.07 0.37
CA LEU A 80 -13.85 3.67 -0.30
C LEU A 80 -15.15 3.49 0.50
N GLU A 81 -15.33 2.35 1.16
CA GLU A 81 -16.45 2.12 2.07
C GLU A 81 -16.41 3.08 3.28
N TYR A 82 -15.22 3.26 3.86
CA TYR A 82 -15.03 4.21 4.96
C TYR A 82 -15.25 5.66 4.53
N ASP A 83 -14.72 6.08 3.38
CA ASP A 83 -14.95 7.41 2.81
C ASP A 83 -16.45 7.71 2.63
N LYS A 84 -17.19 6.74 2.09
CA LYS A 84 -18.65 6.83 1.94
C LYS A 84 -19.33 7.00 3.29
N THR A 85 -18.97 6.17 4.26
CA THR A 85 -19.60 6.19 5.59
C THR A 85 -19.29 7.48 6.35
N LEU A 86 -18.04 7.96 6.30
CA LEU A 86 -17.64 9.26 6.85
C LEU A 86 -18.43 10.41 6.21
N SER A 87 -18.63 10.37 4.90
CA SER A 87 -19.43 11.37 4.18
C SER A 87 -20.89 11.38 4.65
N ILE A 88 -21.49 10.19 4.84
CA ILE A 88 -22.84 10.05 5.39
C ILE A 88 -22.93 10.60 6.81
N ILE A 89 -21.95 10.29 7.68
CA ILE A 89 -21.89 10.81 9.05
C ILE A 89 -21.84 12.35 9.03
N LYS A 90 -20.96 12.94 8.22
CA LYS A 90 -20.84 14.41 8.09
C LYS A 90 -22.16 15.07 7.67
N ILE A 91 -22.83 14.53 6.66
CA ILE A 91 -24.11 15.04 6.18
C ILE A 91 -25.16 14.99 7.31
N LEU A 92 -25.27 13.85 7.98
CA LEU A 92 -26.28 13.67 9.03
C LEU A 92 -26.00 14.51 10.28
N ASN A 93 -24.73 14.80 10.59
CA ASN A 93 -24.35 15.72 11.67
C ASN A 93 -24.68 17.18 11.33
N GLY A 94 -24.64 17.55 10.04
CA GLY A 94 -25.14 18.84 9.57
C GLY A 94 -26.64 19.02 9.81
N PHE A 95 -27.41 17.92 9.82
CA PHE A 95 -28.86 17.94 10.05
C PHE A 95 -29.29 17.77 11.51
N ASN A 96 -28.51 17.07 12.33
CA ASN A 96 -28.84 16.78 13.73
C ASN A 96 -27.62 16.95 14.64
N LYS A 97 -27.62 18.02 15.45
CA LYS A 97 -26.53 18.33 16.39
C LYS A 97 -26.47 17.40 17.62
N ASP A 98 -27.53 16.65 17.91
CA ASP A 98 -27.65 15.81 19.12
C ASP A 98 -27.26 14.35 18.91
N ARG A 99 -26.44 14.05 17.90
CA ARG A 99 -26.03 12.68 17.59
C ARG A 99 -25.11 12.08 18.64
N LYS A 100 -25.26 10.76 18.87
CA LYS A 100 -24.44 9.98 19.82
C LYS A 100 -22.97 9.97 19.40
N LEU A 101 -22.19 10.93 19.90
CA LEU A 101 -20.75 11.07 19.74
C LEU A 101 -19.96 9.75 19.88
N ASN A 102 -20.43 8.83 20.72
CA ASN A 102 -19.73 7.56 20.98
C ASN A 102 -19.67 6.61 19.77
N ILE A 103 -20.73 6.56 18.94
CA ILE A 103 -20.74 5.69 17.75
C ILE A 103 -19.77 6.24 16.69
N GLU A 104 -19.77 7.55 16.52
CA GLU A 104 -18.88 8.24 15.57
C GLU A 104 -17.43 8.08 15.99
N LYS A 105 -17.10 8.32 17.27
CA LYS A 105 -15.74 8.12 17.78
C LYS A 105 -15.24 6.70 17.56
N ARG A 106 -16.08 5.69 17.83
CA ARG A 106 -15.71 4.28 17.59
C ARG A 106 -15.40 4.02 16.11
N PHE A 107 -16.26 4.52 15.21
CA PHE A 107 -16.04 4.36 13.77
C PHE A 107 -14.79 5.10 13.30
N ILE A 108 -14.56 6.33 13.77
CA ILE A 108 -13.35 7.11 13.47
C ILE A 108 -12.09 6.38 13.95
N ASN A 109 -12.11 5.80 15.16
CA ASN A 109 -11.01 4.96 15.68
C ASN A 109 -10.75 3.74 14.80
N GLU A 110 -11.81 3.10 14.30
CA GLU A 110 -11.66 1.95 13.41
C GLU A 110 -10.99 2.34 12.09
N VAL A 111 -11.43 3.44 11.45
CA VAL A 111 -10.81 3.96 10.23
C VAL A 111 -9.35 4.34 10.46
N GLN A 112 -9.07 5.03 11.56
CA GLN A 112 -7.70 5.42 11.92
C GLN A 112 -6.80 4.19 12.09
N SER A 113 -7.26 3.20 12.86
CA SER A 113 -6.55 1.96 13.12
C SER A 113 -6.28 1.15 11.85
N PHE A 114 -7.26 1.12 10.93
CA PHE A 114 -7.12 0.48 9.62
C PHE A 114 -6.03 1.15 8.76
N LEU A 115 -6.03 2.49 8.69
CA LEU A 115 -5.02 3.22 7.93
C LEU A 115 -3.61 2.99 8.49
N PHE A 116 -3.44 3.05 9.82
CA PHE A 116 -2.13 2.78 10.45
C PHE A 116 -1.68 1.33 10.27
N ALA A 117 -2.60 0.37 10.39
CA ALA A 117 -2.28 -1.02 10.16
C ALA A 117 -1.73 -1.26 8.75
N PHE A 118 -2.31 -0.61 7.73
CA PHE A 118 -1.79 -0.71 6.37
C PHE A 118 -0.39 -0.07 6.22
N GLU A 119 -0.15 1.08 6.84
CA GLU A 119 1.16 1.74 6.82
C GLU A 119 2.25 0.90 7.48
N ILE A 120 1.96 0.35 8.65
CA ILE A 120 2.86 -0.55 9.36
C ILE A 120 3.09 -1.82 8.55
N PHE A 121 2.04 -2.40 7.99
CA PHE A 121 2.16 -3.58 7.14
C PHE A 121 3.13 -3.33 5.97
N CYS A 122 2.90 -2.27 5.20
CA CYS A 122 3.74 -1.95 4.05
C CYS A 122 5.20 -1.75 4.48
N ARG A 123 5.44 -0.96 5.54
CA ARG A 123 6.80 -0.64 5.99
C ARG A 123 7.53 -1.83 6.62
N GLU A 124 6.89 -2.54 7.54
CA GLU A 124 7.55 -3.55 8.38
C GLU A 124 7.51 -4.96 7.78
N HIS A 125 6.47 -5.31 7.04
CA HIS A 125 6.31 -6.65 6.47
C HIS A 125 6.66 -6.74 4.99
N VAL A 126 6.47 -5.65 4.25
CA VAL A 126 6.77 -5.61 2.81
C VAL A 126 8.07 -4.83 2.51
N GLY A 127 8.43 -3.88 3.37
CA GLY A 127 9.62 -3.04 3.19
C GLY A 127 9.46 -1.97 2.11
N VAL A 128 8.24 -1.48 1.90
CA VAL A 128 7.87 -0.45 0.91
C VAL A 128 6.91 0.54 1.59
N GLU A 129 6.97 1.83 1.28
CA GLU A 129 6.01 2.78 1.85
C GLU A 129 4.59 2.56 1.28
N SER A 130 3.56 2.78 2.09
CA SER A 130 2.16 2.52 1.69
C SER A 130 1.73 3.34 0.47
N GLN A 131 2.24 4.58 0.33
CA GLN A 131 1.97 5.45 -0.81
C GLN A 131 2.52 4.85 -2.10
N ASP A 132 3.79 4.42 -2.08
CA ASP A 132 4.46 3.77 -3.20
C ASP A 132 3.71 2.50 -3.62
N MET A 133 3.25 1.72 -2.62
CA MET A 133 2.47 0.52 -2.86
C MET A 133 1.14 0.81 -3.57
N ILE A 134 0.40 1.84 -3.13
CA ILE A 134 -0.86 2.25 -3.77
C ILE A 134 -0.62 2.74 -5.19
N GLN A 135 0.36 3.62 -5.37
CA GLN A 135 0.68 4.21 -6.68
C GLN A 135 1.14 3.15 -7.69
N ALA A 136 1.85 2.11 -7.25
CA ALA A 136 2.28 1.04 -8.12
C ALA A 136 1.10 0.28 -8.77
N TRP A 137 -0.01 0.08 -8.06
CA TRP A 137 -1.14 -0.72 -8.55
C TRP A 137 -2.32 0.08 -9.08
N TYR A 138 -2.57 1.26 -8.51
CA TYR A 138 -3.70 2.12 -8.89
C TYR A 138 -3.28 3.35 -9.69
N GLY A 139 -2.00 3.39 -10.08
CA GLY A 139 -1.43 4.41 -10.93
C GLY A 139 -1.12 5.71 -10.20
N TYR A 140 -0.49 6.62 -10.94
CA TYR A 140 -0.08 7.94 -10.50
C TYR A 140 -1.23 8.93 -10.24
N ASP A 141 -2.49 8.52 -10.43
CA ASP A 141 -3.61 9.36 -10.01
C ASP A 141 -3.62 9.38 -8.48
N ASP A 142 -3.12 10.46 -7.89
CA ASP A 142 -3.09 10.67 -6.43
C ASP A 142 -4.51 10.73 -5.82
N ARG A 143 -5.58 10.39 -6.54
CA ARG A 143 -6.95 10.29 -6.04
C ARG A 143 -7.04 9.51 -4.74
N TYR A 144 -6.40 8.34 -4.66
CA TYR A 144 -6.46 7.52 -3.45
C TYR A 144 -5.59 8.08 -2.33
N ILE A 145 -4.41 8.62 -2.66
CA ILE A 145 -3.54 9.30 -1.70
C ILE A 145 -4.24 10.53 -1.11
N ARG A 146 -4.78 11.41 -1.95
CA ARG A 146 -5.58 12.57 -1.55
C ARG A 146 -6.83 12.18 -0.75
N LYS A 147 -7.42 11.01 -1.02
CA LYS A 147 -8.57 10.50 -0.24
C LYS A 147 -8.12 10.11 1.17
N ILE A 148 -7.00 9.39 1.30
CA ILE A 148 -6.41 9.05 2.60
C ILE A 148 -6.09 10.33 3.38
N GLU A 149 -5.46 11.32 2.76
CA GLU A 149 -5.14 12.61 3.40
C GLU A 149 -6.38 13.33 3.90
N LYS A 150 -7.44 13.41 3.09
CA LYS A 150 -8.73 14.02 3.49
C LYS A 150 -9.36 13.27 4.67
N ILE A 151 -9.27 11.95 4.69
CA ILE A 151 -9.77 11.13 5.78
C ILE A 151 -8.95 11.41 7.05
N LYS A 152 -7.61 11.38 6.98
CA LYS A 152 -6.72 11.70 8.10
C LYS A 152 -7.00 13.07 8.70
N GLN A 153 -7.10 14.11 7.85
CA GLN A 153 -7.49 15.46 8.28
C GLN A 153 -8.86 15.49 8.97
N SER A 154 -9.81 14.65 8.53
CA SER A 154 -11.13 14.55 9.15
C SER A 154 -11.08 13.83 10.50
N ILE A 155 -10.19 12.85 10.65
CA ILE A 155 -9.96 12.10 11.89
C ILE A 155 -9.29 13.01 12.93
N ASP A 156 -8.30 13.82 12.51
CA ASP A 156 -7.53 14.71 13.40
C ASP A 156 -8.44 15.71 14.15
N PHE A 157 -9.57 16.10 13.54
CA PHE A 157 -10.59 16.92 14.20
C PHE A 157 -11.12 16.30 15.51
N TYR A 158 -11.17 14.97 15.60
CA TYR A 158 -11.72 14.27 16.76
C TYR A 158 -10.69 14.04 17.88
N GLN A 159 -9.40 14.32 17.64
CA GLN A 159 -8.31 14.19 18.62
C GLN A 159 -8.34 12.87 19.40
N LEU A 160 -8.53 11.76 18.68
CA LEU A 160 -8.62 10.43 19.30
C LEU A 160 -7.24 9.82 19.46
N ASP A 161 -7.03 9.17 20.61
CA ASP A 161 -5.85 8.36 20.87
C ASP A 161 -5.83 7.12 19.96
N HIS A 162 -4.64 6.70 19.56
CA HIS A 162 -4.47 5.49 18.74
C HIS A 162 -4.90 4.23 19.50
N ASP A 163 -5.89 3.55 18.94
CA ASP A 163 -6.30 2.24 19.41
C ASP A 163 -5.33 1.17 18.88
N SER A 164 -4.29 0.92 19.67
CA SER A 164 -3.23 -0.04 19.34
C SER A 164 -3.75 -1.47 19.22
N GLU A 165 -4.86 -1.81 19.89
CA GLU A 165 -5.47 -3.14 19.83
C GLU A 165 -6.23 -3.34 18.52
N LEU A 166 -7.06 -2.37 18.12
CA LEU A 166 -7.76 -2.40 16.83
C LEU A 166 -6.79 -2.42 15.66
N MET A 167 -5.72 -1.63 15.73
CA MET A 167 -4.66 -1.63 14.72
C MET A 167 -3.96 -3.00 14.63
N ALA A 168 -3.60 -3.59 15.77
CA ALA A 168 -3.01 -4.93 15.82
C ALA A 168 -3.96 -6.01 15.27
N ASN A 169 -5.27 -5.86 15.47
CA ASN A 169 -6.27 -6.76 14.90
C ASN A 169 -6.29 -6.68 13.37
N TRP A 170 -6.26 -5.49 12.77
CA TRP A 170 -6.16 -5.34 11.31
C TRP A 170 -4.89 -5.98 10.74
N LEU A 171 -3.75 -5.74 11.38
CA LEU A 171 -2.47 -6.37 10.99
C LEU A 171 -2.55 -7.90 11.03
N LYS A 172 -2.92 -8.45 12.19
CA LYS A 172 -2.84 -9.90 12.46
C LYS A 172 -3.94 -10.72 11.82
N ARG A 173 -5.10 -10.11 11.50
CA ARG A 173 -6.25 -10.85 10.94
C ARG A 173 -6.45 -10.65 9.45
N VAL A 174 -5.92 -9.56 8.89
CA VAL A 174 -6.17 -9.21 7.48
C VAL A 174 -4.85 -9.16 6.71
N PHE A 175 -3.98 -8.19 7.00
CA PHE A 175 -2.84 -7.92 6.13
C PHE A 175 -1.75 -9.00 6.19
N ILE A 176 -1.31 -9.40 7.39
CA ILE A 176 -0.24 -10.39 7.54
C ILE A 176 -0.69 -11.78 7.04
N PRO A 177 -1.87 -12.31 7.41
CA PRO A 177 -2.29 -13.62 6.92
C PRO A 177 -2.48 -13.66 5.42
N GLU A 178 -3.05 -12.61 4.81
CA GLU A 178 -3.27 -12.58 3.36
C GLU A 178 -1.94 -12.53 2.60
N TRP A 179 -0.97 -11.77 3.12
CA TRP A 179 0.40 -11.79 2.60
C TRP A 179 1.03 -13.17 2.71
N GLN A 180 0.97 -13.79 3.89
CA GLN A 180 1.59 -15.09 4.13
C GLN A 180 0.95 -16.22 3.32
N ARG A 181 -0.38 -16.20 3.16
CA ARG A 181 -1.16 -17.22 2.41
C ARG A 181 -0.75 -17.31 0.95
N ARG A 182 -0.33 -16.20 0.35
CA ARG A 182 0.13 -16.13 -1.04
C ARG A 182 1.62 -16.46 -1.16
N MET A 183 2.37 -16.25 -0.10
CA MET A 183 3.82 -16.44 -0.05
C MET A 183 4.25 -17.88 0.28
N SER A 184 3.29 -18.75 0.62
CA SER A 184 3.46 -20.17 0.99
C SER A 184 3.19 -21.09 -0.19
#